data_AF-A0A847JVQ0-F1
#
_entry.id   AF-A0A847JVQ0-F1
#
_cell.length_a   1.000
_cell.length_b   1.000
_cell.length_c   1.000
_cell.angle_alpha   90.00
_cell.angle_beta   90.00
_cell.angle_gamma   90.00
#
_symmetry.space_group_name_H-M   'P 1'
#
loop_
_entity.id
_entity.type
_entity.pdbx_description
1 polymer ?
#
loop_
_entity_poly.entity_id
_entity_poly.type
_entity_poly.pdbx_seq_one_letter_code
_entity_poly.pdbx_strand_id
1 'polypeptide(L)'
;MRVAHAAPMVGAFFMLWSGAGAARAEADDLEVLYRAEMEMAAAQLRMKPDQVDDRLALTVVATGVTWQPSAGGVSLFRQGQKHLEYTGWAGRIEGFRAAARGRDARAEFAFALSLVLDPAPDPAIWRNAFAAAARYGASFDTVLIGIITAPSRVPFLASLQYAAADTLIWRADTRHTQFWLSLVDSRDSYLRSRAIAAIGILAYDPSAPGTTSPGTTTSGLLMPVRESPISAAQRRMFEDVLLRASSDRSYRVRAAAALGLGLVGGPDARSKLTRLVRDSSYVVVPGAPAGMRRLAFPVREAAANALKRYGLNVPPSGGDYGDKEFRQAVRGCRDVTKDTAGMRKGVTSKVRFYDGYW
;
A
#
# COMPACT_ATOMS: atom_id res chain seq x y z
N MET A 1 1.07 56.01 -49.82
CA MET A 1 1.54 54.61 -49.83
C MET A 1 0.61 53.83 -48.91
N ARG A 2 -0.01 52.74 -49.41
CA ARG A 2 -1.27 52.17 -48.91
C ARG A 2 -1.18 51.64 -47.47
N VAL A 3 -2.20 52.00 -46.69
CA VAL A 3 -2.49 51.52 -45.33
C VAL A 3 -3.10 50.11 -45.42
N ALA A 4 -2.55 49.15 -44.67
CA ALA A 4 -3.12 47.81 -44.51
C ALA A 4 -3.68 47.66 -43.09
N HIS A 5 -5.01 47.61 -42.98
CA HIS A 5 -5.72 47.20 -41.77
C HIS A 5 -5.90 45.68 -41.79
N ALA A 6 -5.39 45.01 -40.75
CA ALA A 6 -5.69 43.62 -40.45
C ALA A 6 -6.66 43.58 -39.26
N ALA A 7 -7.84 42.99 -39.48
CA ALA A 7 -8.85 42.74 -38.46
C ALA A 7 -8.52 41.49 -37.62
N PRO A 8 -8.95 41.41 -36.35
CA PRO A 8 -8.85 40.17 -35.57
C PRO A 8 -10.07 39.28 -35.82
N MET A 9 -9.86 38.07 -36.36
CA MET A 9 -10.85 36.98 -36.26
C MET A 9 -10.65 36.25 -34.93
N VAL A 10 -11.49 36.59 -33.94
CA VAL A 10 -11.72 35.75 -32.77
C VAL A 10 -12.87 34.82 -33.11
N GLY A 11 -12.55 33.63 -33.64
CA GLY A 11 -13.49 32.55 -33.88
C GLY A 11 -13.66 31.70 -32.62
N ALA A 12 -14.83 31.82 -31.98
CA ALA A 12 -15.27 30.99 -30.88
C ALA A 12 -15.31 29.50 -31.29
N PHE A 13 -14.54 28.66 -30.61
CA PHE A 13 -14.62 27.20 -30.70
C PHE A 13 -14.37 26.56 -29.33
N PHE A 14 -15.26 26.83 -28.37
CA PHE A 14 -15.27 26.15 -27.08
C PHE A 14 -16.73 26.05 -26.59
N MET A 15 -17.45 25.05 -27.08
CA MET A 15 -18.67 24.53 -26.44
C MET A 15 -19.12 23.29 -27.23
N LEU A 16 -18.81 22.09 -26.70
CA LEU A 16 -19.52 20.80 -26.88
C LEU A 16 -18.60 19.62 -26.57
N TRP A 17 -18.07 19.55 -25.34
CA TRP A 17 -17.46 18.30 -24.82
C TRP A 17 -17.55 18.24 -23.29
N SER A 18 -18.77 18.24 -22.73
CA SER A 18 -18.98 18.15 -21.28
C SER A 18 -19.90 17.00 -20.83
N GLY A 19 -20.55 16.26 -21.75
CA GLY A 19 -21.53 15.23 -21.38
C GLY A 19 -20.94 13.83 -21.10
N ALA A 20 -19.92 13.41 -21.84
CA ALA A 20 -19.39 12.04 -21.73
C ALA A 20 -18.49 11.81 -20.49
N GLY A 21 -17.91 12.88 -19.94
CA GLY A 21 -17.05 12.81 -18.75
C GLY A 21 -17.84 12.62 -17.45
N ALA A 22 -18.99 13.30 -17.31
CA ALA A 22 -19.81 13.25 -16.10
C ALA A 22 -20.52 11.90 -15.92
N ALA A 23 -21.11 11.35 -16.98
CA ALA A 23 -21.76 10.03 -16.93
C ALA A 23 -20.75 8.89 -16.67
N ARG A 24 -19.49 9.06 -17.08
CA ARG A 24 -18.42 8.10 -16.80
C ARG A 24 -17.89 8.23 -15.37
N ALA A 25 -17.83 9.45 -14.84
CA ALA A 25 -17.44 9.71 -13.45
C ALA A 25 -18.45 9.13 -12.44
N GLU A 26 -19.74 9.15 -12.76
CA GLU A 26 -20.79 8.56 -11.90
C GLU A 26 -20.78 7.02 -11.93
N ALA A 27 -20.41 6.42 -13.06
CA ALA A 27 -20.28 4.96 -13.19
C ALA A 27 -19.04 4.38 -12.48
N ASP A 28 -18.04 5.21 -12.17
CA ASP A 28 -16.81 4.83 -11.46
C ASP A 28 -16.91 5.13 -9.93
N ASP A 29 -18.11 5.38 -9.40
CA ASP A 29 -18.37 5.53 -7.96
C ASP A 29 -18.96 4.26 -7.33
N LEU A 30 -18.24 3.69 -6.36
CA LEU A 30 -18.68 2.48 -5.65
C LEU A 30 -19.93 2.73 -4.79
N GLU A 31 -20.16 3.94 -4.29
CA GLU A 31 -21.35 4.23 -3.48
C GLU A 31 -22.63 4.16 -4.31
N VAL A 32 -22.58 4.67 -5.54
CA VAL A 32 -23.68 4.52 -6.50
C VAL A 32 -23.85 3.05 -6.88
N LEU A 33 -22.73 2.36 -7.14
CA LEU A 33 -22.72 0.97 -7.57
C LEU A 33 -23.32 0.01 -6.53
N TYR A 34 -23.13 0.27 -5.23
CA TYR A 34 -23.57 -0.61 -4.13
C TYR A 34 -24.65 -0.03 -3.23
N ARG A 35 -25.36 1.03 -3.66
CA ARG A 35 -26.34 1.74 -2.82
C ARG A 35 -27.34 0.81 -2.13
N ALA A 36 -27.94 -0.11 -2.89
CA ALA A 36 -28.96 -1.03 -2.37
C ALA A 36 -28.38 -1.97 -1.30
N GLU A 37 -27.17 -2.50 -1.52
CA GLU A 37 -26.50 -3.35 -0.53
C GLU A 37 -26.07 -2.58 0.71
N MET A 38 -25.68 -1.29 0.57
CA MET A 38 -25.28 -0.46 1.71
C MET A 38 -26.42 -0.27 2.69
N GLU A 39 -27.65 -0.05 2.19
CA GLU A 39 -28.86 0.06 3.03
C GLU A 39 -29.14 -1.22 3.84
N MET A 40 -28.73 -2.38 3.31
CA MET A 40 -28.92 -3.69 3.96
C MET A 40 -27.73 -4.12 4.84
N ALA A 41 -26.60 -3.40 4.80
CA ALA A 41 -25.34 -3.84 5.40
C ALA A 41 -25.47 -4.09 6.91
N ALA A 42 -26.13 -3.20 7.65
CA ALA A 42 -26.33 -3.35 9.10
C ALA A 42 -27.11 -4.62 9.45
N ALA A 43 -28.20 -4.88 8.73
CA ALA A 43 -29.02 -6.07 8.93
C ALA A 43 -28.23 -7.35 8.63
N GLN A 44 -27.48 -7.37 7.53
CA GLN A 44 -26.67 -8.52 7.11
C GLN A 44 -25.49 -8.80 8.07
N LEU A 45 -24.91 -7.75 8.66
CA LEU A 45 -23.87 -7.86 9.69
C LEU A 45 -24.43 -8.18 11.09
N ARG A 46 -25.76 -8.18 11.25
CA ARG A 46 -26.43 -8.29 12.57
C ARG A 46 -25.94 -7.22 13.55
N MET A 47 -25.76 -6.00 13.04
CA MET A 47 -25.34 -4.84 13.79
C MET A 47 -26.47 -3.81 13.83
N LYS A 48 -26.46 -2.94 14.85
CA LYS A 48 -27.42 -1.83 14.88
C LYS A 48 -27.07 -0.80 13.79
N PRO A 49 -28.04 -0.06 13.23
CA PRO A 49 -27.76 0.94 12.21
C PRO A 49 -26.74 2.02 12.65
N ASP A 50 -26.80 2.48 13.90
CA ASP A 50 -25.86 3.45 14.49
C ASP A 50 -24.42 2.92 14.63
N GLN A 51 -24.23 1.63 14.39
CA GLN A 51 -22.94 0.95 14.47
C GLN A 51 -22.29 0.74 13.10
N VAL A 52 -22.98 1.04 12.01
CA VAL A 52 -22.50 0.94 10.63
C VAL A 52 -22.57 2.32 10.00
N ASP A 53 -21.44 3.02 9.96
CA ASP A 53 -21.33 4.23 9.16
C ASP A 53 -21.23 3.89 7.65
N ASP A 54 -21.40 4.89 6.79
CA ASP A 54 -21.39 4.73 5.34
C ASP A 54 -20.09 4.09 4.84
N ARG A 55 -18.96 4.40 5.49
CA ARG A 55 -17.65 3.82 5.13
C ARG A 55 -17.62 2.33 5.44
N LEU A 56 -18.10 1.90 6.60
CA LEU A 56 -18.16 0.48 6.95
C LEU A 56 -19.17 -0.26 6.06
N ALA A 57 -20.32 0.36 5.78
CA ALA A 57 -21.32 -0.19 4.85
C ALA A 57 -20.68 -0.42 3.48
N LEU A 58 -20.11 0.62 2.86
CA LEU A 58 -19.43 0.54 1.57
C LEU A 58 -18.34 -0.53 1.57
N THR A 59 -17.53 -0.58 2.62
CA THR A 59 -16.42 -1.54 2.73
C THR A 59 -16.91 -2.99 2.73
N VAL A 60 -17.95 -3.27 3.51
CA VAL A 60 -18.49 -4.62 3.66
C VAL A 60 -19.15 -5.10 2.36
N VAL A 61 -19.87 -4.22 1.67
CA VAL A 61 -20.53 -4.58 0.40
C VAL A 61 -19.53 -4.70 -0.74
N ALA A 62 -18.54 -3.81 -0.81
CA ALA A 62 -17.52 -3.81 -1.85
C ALA A 62 -16.57 -5.01 -1.75
N THR A 63 -16.35 -5.55 -0.54
CA THR A 63 -15.63 -6.81 -0.33
C THR A 63 -16.47 -8.04 -0.65
N GLY A 64 -17.78 -7.91 -0.86
CA GLY A 64 -18.67 -9.01 -1.18
C GLY A 64 -19.17 -9.80 0.03
N VAL A 65 -18.78 -9.43 1.25
CA VAL A 65 -19.02 -10.24 2.46
C VAL A 65 -20.49 -10.52 2.71
N THR A 66 -21.36 -9.56 2.39
CA THR A 66 -22.79 -9.66 2.71
C THR A 66 -23.67 -10.24 1.60
N TRP A 67 -23.20 -10.25 0.36
CA TRP A 67 -23.98 -10.70 -0.79
C TRP A 67 -23.33 -11.85 -1.58
N GLN A 68 -22.07 -12.19 -1.27
CA GLN A 68 -21.35 -13.37 -1.77
C GLN A 68 -21.34 -13.49 -3.29
N PRO A 69 -20.59 -12.62 -4.01
CA PRO A 69 -20.56 -12.63 -5.47
C PRO A 69 -20.25 -13.99 -6.06
N SER A 70 -20.90 -14.29 -7.18
CA SER A 70 -20.51 -15.38 -8.06
C SER A 70 -20.48 -14.91 -9.50
N ALA A 71 -19.51 -15.42 -10.28
CA ALA A 71 -19.36 -15.09 -11.68
C ALA A 71 -18.78 -16.31 -12.43
N GLY A 72 -19.36 -16.65 -13.58
CA GLY A 72 -18.94 -17.83 -14.35
C GLY A 72 -19.05 -19.15 -13.58
N GLY A 73 -20.02 -19.26 -12.66
CA GLY A 73 -20.17 -20.44 -11.78
C GLY A 73 -19.18 -20.50 -10.60
N VAL A 74 -18.28 -19.51 -10.46
CA VAL A 74 -17.34 -19.44 -9.35
C VAL A 74 -17.84 -18.49 -8.28
N SER A 75 -17.98 -18.97 -7.04
CA SER A 75 -18.23 -18.13 -5.87
C SER A 75 -16.95 -17.44 -5.39
N LEU A 76 -17.02 -16.16 -4.99
CA LEU A 76 -15.88 -15.43 -4.42
C LEU A 76 -15.43 -16.04 -3.08
N PHE A 77 -16.40 -16.58 -2.33
CA PHE A 77 -16.17 -17.16 -1.03
C PHE A 77 -16.43 -18.65 -1.00
N ARG A 78 -15.68 -19.32 -0.14
CA ARG A 78 -15.97 -20.67 0.31
C ARG A 78 -16.31 -20.64 1.80
N GLN A 79 -17.24 -21.48 2.21
CA GLN A 79 -17.59 -21.64 3.62
C GLN A 79 -16.52 -22.52 4.29
N GLY A 80 -15.59 -21.88 5.02
CA GLY A 80 -14.65 -22.59 5.88
C GLY A 80 -15.34 -23.18 7.12
N GLN A 81 -14.63 -24.04 7.86
CA GLN A 81 -15.20 -24.69 9.06
C GLN A 81 -15.65 -23.70 10.15
N LYS A 82 -15.01 -22.52 10.23
CA LYS A 82 -15.29 -21.51 11.27
C LYS A 82 -15.40 -20.08 10.76
N HIS A 83 -14.86 -19.78 9.58
CA HIS A 83 -14.78 -18.42 9.06
C HIS A 83 -15.02 -18.39 7.55
N LEU A 84 -15.46 -17.23 7.07
CA LEU A 84 -15.55 -16.92 5.65
C LEU A 84 -14.12 -16.82 5.09
N GLU A 85 -13.84 -17.51 4.00
CA GLU A 85 -12.56 -17.46 3.32
C GLU A 85 -12.77 -17.17 1.84
N TYR A 86 -11.82 -16.45 1.24
CA TYR A 86 -11.77 -16.35 -0.21
C TYR A 86 -11.61 -17.74 -0.83
N THR A 87 -12.30 -17.96 -1.95
CA THR A 87 -12.04 -19.07 -2.85
C THR A 87 -10.57 -19.05 -3.29
N GLY A 88 -10.00 -20.21 -3.64
CA GLY A 88 -8.61 -20.29 -4.10
C GLY A 88 -8.33 -19.31 -5.25
N TRP A 89 -7.10 -18.80 -5.31
CA TRP A 89 -6.72 -17.75 -6.26
C TRP A 89 -7.06 -18.10 -7.72
N ALA A 90 -6.98 -19.37 -8.12
CA ALA A 90 -7.33 -19.81 -9.47
C ALA A 90 -8.81 -19.57 -9.81
N GLY A 91 -9.71 -19.95 -8.90
CA GLY A 91 -11.14 -19.66 -9.06
C GLY A 91 -11.43 -18.16 -9.05
N ARG A 92 -10.74 -17.39 -8.19
CA ARG A 92 -10.92 -15.93 -8.16
C ARG A 92 -10.47 -15.24 -9.46
N ILE A 93 -9.42 -15.76 -10.12
CA ILE A 93 -9.01 -15.29 -11.46
C ILE A 93 -10.10 -15.58 -12.50
N GLU A 94 -10.68 -16.78 -12.46
CA GLU A 94 -11.76 -17.17 -13.36
C GLU A 94 -13.01 -16.29 -13.14
N GLY A 95 -13.44 -16.14 -11.89
CA GLY A 95 -14.56 -15.27 -11.51
C GLY A 95 -14.33 -13.82 -11.91
N PHE A 96 -13.13 -13.27 -11.67
CA PHE A 96 -12.74 -11.93 -12.11
C PHE A 96 -12.91 -11.76 -13.63
N ARG A 97 -12.35 -12.69 -14.42
CA ARG A 97 -12.44 -12.64 -15.89
C ARG A 97 -13.88 -12.84 -16.39
N ALA A 98 -14.65 -13.71 -15.73
CA ALA A 98 -16.04 -13.95 -16.08
C ALA A 98 -16.92 -12.72 -15.82
N ALA A 99 -16.74 -12.07 -14.67
CA ALA A 99 -17.44 -10.82 -14.32
C ALA A 99 -17.11 -9.70 -15.33
N ALA A 100 -15.82 -9.52 -15.65
CA ALA A 100 -15.38 -8.53 -16.63
C ALA A 100 -15.99 -8.78 -18.04
N ARG A 101 -16.01 -10.04 -18.52
CA ARG A 101 -16.66 -10.38 -19.79
C ARG A 101 -18.16 -10.17 -19.77
N GLY A 102 -18.80 -10.49 -18.64
CA GLY A 102 -20.23 -10.28 -18.40
C GLY A 102 -20.63 -8.83 -18.16
N ARG A 103 -19.64 -7.91 -18.06
CA ARG A 103 -19.84 -6.50 -17.69
C ARG A 103 -20.56 -6.31 -16.36
N ASP A 104 -20.37 -7.25 -15.43
CA ASP A 104 -20.86 -7.12 -14.06
C ASP A 104 -19.82 -6.36 -13.23
N ALA A 105 -19.94 -5.03 -13.21
CA ALA A 105 -19.02 -4.14 -12.51
C ALA A 105 -18.93 -4.46 -10.99
N ARG A 106 -20.02 -4.89 -10.36
CA ARG A 106 -20.07 -5.22 -8.94
C ARG A 106 -19.28 -6.47 -8.62
N ALA A 107 -19.51 -7.54 -9.38
CA ALA A 107 -18.73 -8.76 -9.22
C ALA A 107 -17.27 -8.54 -9.63
N GLU A 108 -17.03 -7.82 -10.73
CA GLU A 108 -15.67 -7.52 -11.22
C GLU A 108 -14.85 -6.82 -10.14
N PHE A 109 -15.39 -5.77 -9.51
CA PHE A 109 -14.69 -5.06 -8.43
C PHE A 109 -14.42 -5.97 -7.24
N ALA A 110 -15.41 -6.72 -6.76
CA ALA A 110 -15.24 -7.60 -5.59
C ALA A 110 -14.18 -8.70 -5.83
N PHE A 111 -14.21 -9.34 -7.01
CA PHE A 111 -13.19 -10.30 -7.40
C PHE A 111 -11.81 -9.65 -7.58
N ALA A 112 -11.73 -8.47 -8.21
CA ALA A 112 -10.49 -7.73 -8.35
C ALA A 112 -9.90 -7.36 -6.98
N LEU A 113 -10.70 -6.79 -6.08
CA LEU A 113 -10.30 -6.43 -4.72
C LEU A 113 -9.75 -7.64 -3.96
N SER A 114 -10.40 -8.80 -4.09
CA SER A 114 -9.89 -10.03 -3.45
C SER A 114 -8.50 -10.42 -3.97
N LEU A 115 -8.24 -10.29 -5.28
CA LEU A 115 -6.96 -10.61 -5.89
C LEU A 115 -5.90 -9.56 -5.56
N VAL A 116 -6.31 -8.32 -5.27
CA VAL A 116 -5.41 -7.28 -4.77
C VAL A 116 -4.98 -7.56 -3.33
N LEU A 117 -5.93 -7.93 -2.46
CA LEU A 117 -5.69 -8.14 -1.02
C LEU A 117 -5.11 -9.53 -0.69
N ASP A 118 -5.39 -10.54 -1.50
CA ASP A 118 -4.81 -11.88 -1.43
C ASP A 118 -4.29 -12.29 -2.83
N PRO A 119 -3.08 -11.81 -3.21
CA PRO A 119 -2.53 -12.01 -4.56
C PRO A 119 -2.33 -13.48 -4.94
N ALA A 120 -2.57 -13.74 -6.22
CA ALA A 120 -2.06 -14.93 -6.89
C ALA A 120 -0.52 -14.87 -7.00
N PRO A 121 0.17 -16.01 -7.20
CA PRO A 121 1.62 -16.04 -7.36
C PRO A 121 2.14 -15.22 -8.56
N ASP A 122 1.33 -15.08 -9.61
CA ASP A 122 1.68 -14.31 -10.82
C ASP A 122 1.47 -12.80 -10.61
N PRO A 123 2.54 -11.97 -10.65
CA PRO A 123 2.43 -10.52 -10.50
C PRO A 123 1.59 -9.84 -11.59
N ALA A 124 1.48 -10.42 -12.79
CA ALA A 124 0.66 -9.86 -13.87
C ALA A 124 -0.83 -9.88 -13.51
N ILE A 125 -1.29 -10.92 -12.83
CA ILE A 125 -2.67 -11.03 -12.34
C ILE A 125 -2.95 -9.94 -11.31
N TRP A 126 -2.04 -9.74 -10.35
CA TRP A 126 -2.21 -8.69 -9.35
C TRP A 126 -2.27 -7.31 -10.00
N ARG A 127 -1.39 -7.01 -10.97
CA ARG A 127 -1.40 -5.72 -11.69
C ARG A 127 -2.72 -5.48 -12.43
N ASN A 128 -3.29 -6.51 -13.08
CA ASN A 128 -4.55 -6.39 -13.80
C ASN A 128 -5.73 -6.16 -12.84
N ALA A 129 -5.78 -6.92 -11.73
CA ALA A 129 -6.80 -6.76 -10.71
C ALA A 129 -6.69 -5.39 -10.02
N PHE A 130 -5.47 -4.95 -9.71
CA PHE A 130 -5.21 -3.62 -9.15
C PHE A 130 -5.64 -2.53 -10.10
N ALA A 131 -5.32 -2.63 -11.40
CA ALA A 131 -5.76 -1.66 -12.40
C ALA A 131 -7.29 -1.58 -12.51
N ALA A 132 -7.99 -2.72 -12.45
CA ALA A 132 -9.46 -2.75 -12.45
C ALA A 132 -10.06 -2.07 -11.21
N ALA A 133 -9.56 -2.38 -10.01
CA ALA A 133 -10.01 -1.74 -8.77
C ALA A 133 -9.64 -0.25 -8.73
N ALA A 134 -8.47 0.13 -9.25
CA ALA A 134 -7.97 1.51 -9.27
C ALA A 134 -8.80 2.47 -10.12
N ARG A 135 -9.64 1.97 -11.04
CA ARG A 135 -10.58 2.78 -11.83
C ARG A 135 -11.56 3.55 -10.97
N TYR A 136 -11.92 3.01 -9.80
CA TYR A 136 -12.88 3.61 -8.87
C TYR A 136 -12.27 4.68 -7.95
N GLY A 137 -11.05 5.14 -8.26
CA GLY A 137 -10.45 6.34 -7.67
C GLY A 137 -10.53 6.40 -6.14
N ALA A 138 -11.19 7.44 -5.63
CA ALA A 138 -11.34 7.73 -4.21
C ALA A 138 -12.21 6.69 -3.46
N SER A 139 -13.20 6.10 -4.13
CA SER A 139 -14.08 5.11 -3.51
C SER A 139 -13.31 3.82 -3.21
N PHE A 140 -12.34 3.43 -4.07
CA PHE A 140 -11.42 2.33 -3.76
C PHE A 140 -10.53 2.64 -2.54
N ASP A 141 -10.00 3.87 -2.46
CA ASP A 141 -9.19 4.29 -1.31
C ASP A 141 -10.02 4.26 -0.01
N THR A 142 -11.29 4.66 -0.09
CA THR A 142 -12.25 4.62 1.03
C THR A 142 -12.52 3.19 1.51
N VAL A 143 -12.67 2.23 0.59
CA VAL A 143 -12.79 0.80 0.93
C VAL A 143 -11.54 0.31 1.64
N LEU A 144 -10.33 0.63 1.15
CA LEU A 144 -9.08 0.21 1.80
C LEU A 144 -8.95 0.79 3.21
N ILE A 145 -9.26 2.09 3.39
CA ILE A 145 -9.28 2.73 4.71
C ILE A 145 -10.30 2.05 5.62
N GLY A 146 -11.50 1.77 5.11
CA GLY A 146 -12.54 1.07 5.86
C GLY A 146 -12.12 -0.34 6.29
N ILE A 147 -11.36 -1.08 5.47
CA ILE A 147 -10.76 -2.36 5.88
C ILE A 147 -9.74 -2.15 7.00
N ILE A 148 -8.89 -1.13 6.88
CA ILE A 148 -7.85 -0.83 7.88
C ILE A 148 -8.47 -0.44 9.23
N THR A 149 -9.57 0.32 9.22
CA THR A 149 -10.26 0.80 10.42
C THR A 149 -11.43 -0.10 10.85
N ALA A 150 -11.65 -1.23 10.19
CA ALA A 150 -12.80 -2.09 10.45
C ALA A 150 -12.81 -2.56 11.92
N PRO A 151 -13.97 -2.53 12.59
CA PRO A 151 -14.07 -3.01 13.96
C PRO A 151 -13.85 -4.53 14.02
N SER A 152 -13.28 -5.02 15.12
CA SER A 152 -12.94 -6.45 15.29
C SER A 152 -14.13 -7.41 15.17
N ARG A 153 -15.36 -6.90 15.37
CA ARG A 153 -16.63 -7.64 15.19
C ARG A 153 -16.96 -8.01 13.74
N VAL A 154 -16.19 -7.53 12.76
CA VAL A 154 -16.24 -7.99 11.36
C VAL A 154 -14.93 -8.73 11.05
N PRO A 155 -14.77 -9.99 11.50
CA PRO A 155 -13.45 -10.64 11.59
C PRO A 155 -12.78 -10.81 10.24
N PHE A 156 -13.58 -10.98 9.18
CA PHE A 156 -13.09 -11.10 7.81
C PHE A 156 -12.34 -9.85 7.35
N LEU A 157 -12.90 -8.65 7.51
CA LEU A 157 -12.20 -7.41 7.14
C LEU A 157 -10.93 -7.24 7.97
N ALA A 158 -11.04 -7.58 9.25
CA ALA A 158 -9.96 -7.52 10.21
C ALA A 158 -8.74 -8.39 9.79
N SER A 159 -8.94 -9.49 9.08
CA SER A 159 -7.84 -10.33 8.56
C SER A 159 -7.20 -9.76 7.28
N LEU A 160 -7.85 -8.81 6.61
CA LEU A 160 -7.34 -8.14 5.40
C LEU A 160 -6.61 -6.83 5.69
N GLN A 161 -6.62 -6.38 6.95
CA GLN A 161 -6.09 -5.08 7.40
C GLN A 161 -4.67 -4.78 6.90
N TYR A 162 -3.75 -5.75 6.96
CA TYR A 162 -2.36 -5.54 6.54
C TYR A 162 -2.21 -5.47 5.02
N ALA A 163 -2.95 -6.31 4.28
CA ALA A 163 -2.98 -6.25 2.83
C ALA A 163 -3.59 -4.94 2.33
N ALA A 164 -4.62 -4.44 3.01
CA ALA A 164 -5.22 -3.15 2.69
C ALA A 164 -4.26 -1.99 2.95
N ALA A 165 -3.51 -2.01 4.06
CA ALA A 165 -2.49 -1.00 4.35
C ALA A 165 -1.37 -0.98 3.29
N ASP A 166 -0.83 -2.16 2.92
CA ASP A 166 0.17 -2.26 1.86
C ASP A 166 -0.38 -1.80 0.50
N THR A 167 -1.63 -2.17 0.17
CA THR A 167 -2.29 -1.73 -1.07
C THR A 167 -2.52 -0.22 -1.09
N LEU A 168 -2.90 0.39 0.04
CA LEU A 168 -3.11 1.83 0.11
C LEU A 168 -1.79 2.61 -0.04
N ILE A 169 -0.65 2.03 0.38
CA ILE A 169 0.68 2.60 0.08
C ILE A 169 0.95 2.65 -1.43
N TRP A 170 0.53 1.63 -2.18
CA TRP A 170 0.61 1.66 -3.65
C TRP A 170 -0.14 2.84 -4.27
N ARG A 171 -1.03 3.46 -3.50
CA ARG A 171 -1.87 4.60 -3.87
C ARG A 171 -1.68 5.77 -2.91
N ALA A 172 -0.49 5.91 -2.32
CA ALA A 172 -0.20 7.00 -1.40
C ALA A 172 -0.51 8.35 -2.07
N ASP A 173 -1.45 9.07 -1.48
CA ASP A 173 -2.02 10.30 -2.01
C ASP A 173 -2.20 11.31 -0.87
N THR A 174 -1.98 12.59 -1.16
CA THR A 174 -2.07 13.69 -0.19
C THR A 174 -3.44 13.81 0.47
N ARG A 175 -4.52 13.34 -0.19
CA ARG A 175 -5.88 13.25 0.38
C ARG A 175 -5.94 12.39 1.65
N HIS A 176 -5.02 11.43 1.80
CA HIS A 176 -4.96 10.53 2.96
C HIS A 176 -3.96 10.97 4.02
N THR A 177 -3.40 12.17 3.93
CA THR A 177 -2.37 12.65 4.87
C THR A 177 -2.79 12.52 6.33
N GLN A 178 -3.99 12.98 6.69
CA GLN A 178 -4.48 12.92 8.07
C GLN A 178 -4.67 11.48 8.55
N PHE A 179 -5.12 10.59 7.66
CA PHE A 179 -5.23 9.17 7.96
C PHE A 179 -3.86 8.57 8.27
N TRP A 180 -2.85 8.82 7.44
CA TRP A 180 -1.50 8.34 7.70
C TRP A 180 -0.91 8.89 8.97
N LEU A 181 -1.06 10.20 9.24
CA LEU A 181 -0.61 10.82 10.49
C LEU A 181 -1.26 10.17 11.71
N SER A 182 -2.55 9.85 11.65
CA SER A 182 -3.24 9.14 12.76
C SER A 182 -2.68 7.73 13.01
N LEU A 183 -2.17 7.06 11.97
CA LEU A 183 -1.59 5.72 12.09
C LEU A 183 -0.14 5.74 12.55
N VAL A 184 0.55 6.88 12.53
CA VAL A 184 1.92 7.01 13.07
C VAL A 184 1.98 6.67 14.55
N ASP A 185 0.89 6.89 15.29
CA ASP A 185 0.81 6.58 16.73
C ASP A 185 0.13 5.23 17.03
N SER A 186 -0.13 4.42 16.00
CA SER A 186 -0.77 3.12 16.18
C SER A 186 0.01 2.21 17.13
N ARG A 187 -0.70 1.50 18.01
CA ARG A 187 -0.06 0.43 18.80
C ARG A 187 0.41 -0.72 17.92
N ASP A 188 -0.20 -0.86 16.74
CA ASP A 188 0.21 -1.82 15.75
C ASP A 188 1.46 -1.38 14.99
N SER A 189 2.58 -2.03 15.28
CA SER A 189 3.88 -1.70 14.69
C SER A 189 3.95 -1.91 13.18
N TYR A 190 3.12 -2.82 12.65
CA TYR A 190 2.96 -3.00 11.22
C TYR A 190 2.27 -1.78 10.62
N LEU A 191 1.10 -1.40 11.13
CA LEU A 191 0.36 -0.23 10.63
C LEU A 191 1.17 1.06 10.76
N ARG A 192 1.88 1.27 11.89
CA ARG A 192 2.82 2.40 12.04
C ARG A 192 3.85 2.42 10.92
N SER A 193 4.51 1.28 10.67
CA SER A 193 5.57 1.21 9.64
C SER A 193 5.03 1.56 8.26
N ARG A 194 3.79 1.15 7.95
CA ARG A 194 3.13 1.42 6.68
C ARG A 194 2.78 2.91 6.56
N ALA A 195 2.29 3.53 7.63
CA ALA A 195 2.07 4.96 7.70
C ALA A 195 3.35 5.77 7.51
N ILE A 196 4.45 5.37 8.16
CA ILE A 196 5.76 6.00 8.01
C ILE A 196 6.28 5.88 6.56
N ALA A 197 6.12 4.72 5.92
CA ALA A 197 6.48 4.55 4.52
C ALA A 197 5.64 5.44 3.59
N ALA A 198 4.32 5.51 3.81
CA ALA A 198 3.43 6.39 3.05
C ALA A 198 3.82 7.87 3.19
N ILE A 199 4.12 8.32 4.40
CA ILE A 199 4.63 9.68 4.66
C ILE A 199 5.92 9.94 3.88
N GLY A 200 6.85 8.99 3.88
CA GLY A 200 8.08 9.07 3.08
C GLY A 200 7.81 9.22 1.58
N ILE A 201 6.86 8.46 1.04
CA ILE A 201 6.43 8.51 -0.36
C ILE A 201 5.78 9.87 -0.69
N LEU A 202 4.89 10.38 0.16
CA LEU A 202 4.28 11.70 -0.01
C LEU A 202 5.32 12.82 0.08
N ALA A 203 6.35 12.63 0.89
CA ALA A 203 7.44 13.57 1.07
C ALA A 203 8.59 13.38 0.06
N TYR A 204 8.40 12.59 -0.99
CA TYR A 204 9.43 12.37 -2.00
C TYR A 204 9.86 13.67 -2.68
N ASP A 205 11.17 13.91 -2.72
CA ASP A 205 11.78 15.03 -3.43
C ASP A 205 12.61 14.50 -4.61
N PRO A 206 12.22 14.75 -5.87
CA PRO A 206 13.01 14.39 -7.04
C PRO A 206 14.21 15.33 -7.24
N SER A 207 14.27 16.49 -6.59
CA SER A 207 15.38 17.45 -6.67
C SER A 207 16.46 17.21 -5.64
N ALA A 208 16.20 16.34 -4.66
CA ALA A 208 17.18 15.97 -3.66
C ALA A 208 18.45 15.36 -4.29
N PRO A 209 19.65 15.63 -3.75
CA PRO A 209 20.90 15.15 -4.32
C PRO A 209 20.88 13.64 -4.65
N GLY A 210 21.29 13.32 -5.87
CA GLY A 210 21.42 11.98 -6.47
C GLY A 210 20.13 11.15 -6.55
N THR A 211 19.01 11.82 -6.74
CA THR A 211 17.85 11.26 -7.43
C THR A 211 18.21 10.89 -8.87
N THR A 212 17.93 9.65 -9.26
CA THR A 212 17.91 9.26 -10.67
C THR A 212 16.73 9.91 -11.38
N SER A 213 16.84 10.04 -12.71
CA SER A 213 15.86 10.68 -13.58
C SER A 213 14.41 10.29 -13.27
N PRO A 214 13.44 11.21 -13.47
CA PRO A 214 12.02 10.94 -13.34
C PRO A 214 11.63 9.66 -14.10
N GLY A 215 10.96 8.73 -13.43
CA GLY A 215 10.47 7.48 -14.05
C GLY A 215 11.33 6.22 -13.80
N THR A 216 12.45 6.33 -13.09
CA THR A 216 13.17 5.15 -12.58
C THR A 216 12.54 4.63 -11.29
N THR A 217 12.43 3.31 -11.12
CA THR A 217 12.01 2.71 -9.85
C THR A 217 13.00 3.10 -8.77
N THR A 218 12.52 3.73 -7.71
CA THR A 218 13.39 4.08 -6.57
C THR A 218 13.94 2.78 -5.98
N SER A 219 15.25 2.72 -5.78
CA SER A 219 15.92 1.49 -5.29
C SER A 219 15.19 0.91 -4.07
N GLY A 220 14.78 -0.36 -4.19
CA GLY A 220 14.04 -1.08 -3.17
C GLY A 220 12.52 -0.99 -3.28
N LEU A 221 11.93 0.06 -3.85
CA LEU A 221 10.48 0.15 -4.07
C LEU A 221 10.06 -0.59 -5.35
N LEU A 222 8.94 -1.32 -5.27
CA LEU A 222 8.37 -2.05 -6.41
C LEU A 222 7.50 -1.18 -7.32
N MET A 223 7.42 0.11 -7.02
CA MET A 223 6.54 1.07 -7.66
C MET A 223 7.29 2.36 -7.98
N PRO A 224 6.95 3.05 -9.08
CA PRO A 224 7.45 4.38 -9.34
C PRO A 224 6.87 5.36 -8.31
N VAL A 225 7.73 6.23 -7.77
CA VAL A 225 7.32 7.33 -6.88
C VAL A 225 7.28 8.62 -7.68
N ARG A 226 6.30 9.47 -7.40
CA ARG A 226 6.14 10.78 -8.03
C ARG A 226 6.14 11.85 -6.95
N GLU A 227 6.58 13.05 -7.31
CA GLU A 227 6.49 14.19 -6.40
C GLU A 227 5.02 14.48 -6.09
N SER A 228 4.72 14.65 -4.80
CA SER A 228 3.39 15.02 -4.34
C SER A 228 3.29 16.55 -4.20
N PRO A 229 2.12 17.15 -4.47
CA PRO A 229 1.90 18.60 -4.36
C PRO A 229 1.74 19.03 -2.89
N ILE A 230 2.79 18.86 -2.08
CA ILE A 230 2.81 19.28 -0.67
C ILE A 230 3.60 20.58 -0.48
N SER A 231 3.19 21.39 0.49
CA SER A 231 3.92 22.60 0.86
C SER A 231 5.28 22.28 1.51
N ALA A 232 6.20 23.24 1.48
CA ALA A 232 7.47 23.13 2.20
C ALA A 232 7.28 22.88 3.72
N ALA A 233 6.24 23.47 4.31
CA ALA A 233 5.89 23.26 5.71
C ALA A 233 5.47 21.80 5.98
N GLN A 234 4.63 21.22 5.11
CA GLN A 234 4.25 19.81 5.20
C GLN A 234 5.45 18.88 5.00
N ARG A 235 6.35 19.19 4.05
CA ARG A 235 7.57 18.41 3.82
C ARG A 235 8.47 18.37 5.06
N ARG A 236 8.66 19.51 5.73
CA ARG A 236 9.40 19.59 7.01
C ARG A 236 8.73 18.78 8.12
N MET A 237 7.42 18.92 8.27
CA MET A 237 6.66 18.12 9.24
C MET A 237 6.80 16.61 8.99
N PHE A 238 6.75 16.19 7.72
CA PHE A 238 6.98 14.79 7.34
C PHE A 238 8.40 14.34 7.65
N GLU A 239 9.42 15.17 7.36
CA GLU A 239 10.81 14.89 7.74
C GLU A 239 10.96 14.69 9.27
N ASP A 240 10.35 15.56 10.08
CA ASP A 240 10.36 15.44 11.55
C ASP A 240 9.72 14.13 12.05
N VAL A 241 8.61 13.72 11.41
CA VAL A 241 7.97 12.42 11.69
C VAL A 241 8.92 11.26 11.38
N LEU A 242 9.58 11.29 10.22
CA LEU A 242 10.53 10.26 9.80
C LEU A 242 11.77 10.20 10.70
N LEU A 243 12.31 11.36 11.09
CA LEU A 243 13.44 11.46 12.01
C LEU A 243 13.10 10.87 13.38
N ARG A 244 11.89 11.12 13.92
CA ARG A 244 11.43 10.48 15.16
C ARG A 244 11.25 8.96 14.99
N ALA A 245 10.59 8.53 13.92
CA ALA A 245 10.33 7.12 13.63
C ALA A 245 11.62 6.29 13.44
N SER A 246 12.71 6.91 13.00
CA SER A 246 14.01 6.25 12.87
C SER A 246 14.64 5.82 14.20
N SER A 247 14.05 6.19 15.34
CA SER A 247 14.43 5.72 16.68
C SER A 247 13.36 4.82 17.33
N ASP A 248 12.34 4.37 16.57
CA ASP A 248 11.27 3.50 17.08
C ASP A 248 11.83 2.15 17.57
N ARG A 249 11.16 1.54 18.55
CA ARG A 249 11.54 0.22 19.10
C ARG A 249 11.40 -0.89 18.07
N SER A 250 10.42 -0.79 17.18
CA SER A 250 10.17 -1.73 16.09
C SER A 250 11.15 -1.51 14.94
N TYR A 251 11.84 -2.56 14.52
CA TYR A 251 12.74 -2.50 13.38
C TYR A 251 11.99 -2.19 12.07
N ARG A 252 10.71 -2.58 11.94
CA ARG A 252 9.89 -2.29 10.75
C ARG A 252 9.66 -0.80 10.59
N VAL A 253 9.35 -0.12 11.70
CA VAL A 253 9.16 1.33 11.71
C VAL A 253 10.47 2.04 11.39
N ARG A 254 11.60 1.58 11.96
CA ARG A 254 12.91 2.14 11.62
C ARG A 254 13.32 1.91 10.16
N ALA A 255 13.01 0.74 9.60
CA ALA A 255 13.26 0.44 8.18
C ALA A 255 12.41 1.33 7.26
N ALA A 256 11.12 1.48 7.56
CA ALA A 256 10.24 2.41 6.86
C ALA A 256 10.71 3.87 6.97
N ALA A 257 11.20 4.28 8.14
CA ALA A 257 11.78 5.60 8.34
C ALA A 257 13.06 5.79 7.53
N ALA A 258 13.94 4.78 7.46
CA ALA A 258 15.14 4.81 6.62
C ALA A 258 14.77 5.00 5.14
N LEU A 259 13.80 4.24 4.65
CA LEU A 259 13.26 4.42 3.30
C LEU A 259 12.74 5.85 3.10
N GLY A 260 11.86 6.33 4.00
CA GLY A 260 11.27 7.66 3.90
C GLY A 260 12.31 8.80 3.94
N LEU A 261 13.30 8.73 4.82
CA LEU A 261 14.40 9.70 4.88
C LEU A 261 15.21 9.73 3.58
N GLY A 262 15.38 8.57 2.92
CA GLY A 262 15.94 8.51 1.57
C GLY A 262 15.07 9.17 0.52
N LEU A 263 13.74 9.08 0.66
CA LEU A 263 12.77 9.70 -0.24
C LEU A 263 12.75 11.23 -0.12
N VAL A 264 12.80 11.75 1.10
CA VAL A 264 12.81 13.20 1.38
C VAL A 264 14.11 13.87 0.95
N GLY A 265 15.26 13.25 1.22
CA GLY A 265 16.53 13.78 0.73
C GLY A 265 17.12 14.96 1.51
N GLY A 266 16.57 15.29 2.69
CA GLY A 266 17.01 16.42 3.51
C GLY A 266 18.42 16.28 4.10
N PRO A 267 19.06 17.37 4.55
CA PRO A 267 20.42 17.34 5.09
C PRO A 267 20.55 16.46 6.34
N ASP A 268 19.55 16.46 7.22
CA ASP A 268 19.53 15.66 8.45
C ASP A 268 19.31 14.17 8.17
N ALA A 269 18.57 13.86 7.09
CA ALA A 269 18.33 12.49 6.65
C ALA A 269 19.66 11.76 6.38
N ARG A 270 20.64 12.40 5.73
CA ARG A 270 21.95 11.78 5.46
C ARG A 270 22.64 11.31 6.74
N SER A 271 22.76 12.18 7.75
CA SER A 271 23.42 11.82 9.00
C SER A 271 22.69 10.66 9.70
N LYS A 272 21.36 10.69 9.71
CA LYS A 272 20.57 9.62 10.32
C LYS A 272 20.75 8.30 9.59
N LEU A 273 20.70 8.30 8.26
CA LEU A 273 20.90 7.11 7.43
C LEU A 273 22.28 6.48 7.63
N THR A 274 23.34 7.27 7.75
CA THR A 274 24.69 6.79 8.08
C THR A 274 24.75 6.09 9.45
N ARG A 275 23.86 6.43 10.39
CA ARG A 275 23.74 5.69 11.66
C ARG A 275 22.93 4.40 11.46
N LEU A 276 21.85 4.44 10.69
CA LEU A 276 20.94 3.31 10.45
C LEU A 276 21.58 2.15 9.69
N VAL A 277 22.61 2.38 8.86
CA VAL A 277 23.40 1.29 8.26
C VAL A 277 24.15 0.43 9.29
N ARG A 278 24.18 0.85 10.56
CA ARG A 278 24.74 0.08 11.68
C ARG A 278 23.66 -0.52 12.59
N ASP A 279 22.38 -0.43 12.23
CA ASP A 279 21.27 -0.96 13.04
C ASP A 279 21.50 -2.44 13.38
N SER A 280 21.31 -2.83 14.64
CA SER A 280 21.67 -4.17 15.10
C SER A 280 20.60 -5.23 14.79
N SER A 281 19.47 -4.88 14.18
CA SER A 281 18.36 -5.82 13.99
C SER A 281 18.54 -6.66 12.73
N TYR A 282 18.39 -7.97 12.85
CA TYR A 282 18.42 -8.90 11.72
C TYR A 282 17.24 -9.87 11.76
N VAL A 283 16.88 -10.39 10.59
CA VAL A 283 15.91 -11.48 10.44
C VAL A 283 16.58 -12.65 9.74
N VAL A 284 16.16 -13.86 10.13
CA VAL A 284 16.53 -15.11 9.48
C VAL A 284 15.44 -15.41 8.45
N VAL A 285 15.83 -15.47 7.19
CA VAL A 285 14.90 -15.64 6.06
C VAL A 285 14.84 -17.12 5.66
N PRO A 286 13.65 -17.67 5.37
CA PRO A 286 13.54 -19.02 4.83
C PRO A 286 14.11 -19.12 3.40
N GLY A 287 14.48 -20.33 2.97
CA GLY A 287 14.94 -20.60 1.60
C GLY A 287 16.45 -20.49 1.37
N ALA A 288 17.25 -20.58 2.44
CA ALA A 288 18.68 -20.81 2.31
C ALA A 288 18.97 -22.24 1.79
N PRO A 289 20.08 -22.46 1.07
CA PRO A 289 20.56 -23.80 0.73
C PRO A 289 20.74 -24.68 1.98
N ALA A 290 20.75 -26.01 1.78
CA ALA A 290 20.97 -26.95 2.88
C ALA A 290 22.29 -26.65 3.62
N GLY A 291 22.24 -26.62 4.95
CA GLY A 291 23.40 -26.30 5.79
C GLY A 291 23.74 -24.80 5.89
N MET A 292 22.93 -23.92 5.30
CA MET A 292 23.11 -22.46 5.38
C MET A 292 21.94 -21.75 6.05
N ARG A 293 22.19 -20.52 6.50
CA ARG A 293 21.18 -19.61 7.03
C ARG A 293 21.22 -18.30 6.27
N ARG A 294 20.08 -17.87 5.75
CA ARG A 294 19.92 -16.57 5.09
C ARG A 294 19.64 -15.50 6.13
N LEU A 295 20.46 -14.46 6.15
CA LEU A 295 20.29 -13.30 6.99
C LEU A 295 19.91 -12.09 6.15
N ALA A 296 18.99 -11.29 6.68
CA ALA A 296 18.74 -9.94 6.19
C ALA A 296 18.78 -8.94 7.34
N PHE A 297 19.21 -7.72 7.06
CA PHE A 297 19.22 -6.61 8.01
C PHE A 297 18.32 -5.49 7.47
N PRO A 298 17.00 -5.56 7.71
CA PRO A 298 16.02 -4.74 6.98
C PRO A 298 16.28 -3.24 7.08
N VAL A 299 16.66 -2.77 8.26
CA VAL A 299 16.97 -1.35 8.51
C VAL A 299 18.25 -0.93 7.78
N ARG A 300 19.29 -1.77 7.82
CA ARG A 300 20.56 -1.49 7.14
C ARG A 300 20.39 -1.48 5.63
N GLU A 301 19.62 -2.43 5.10
CA GLU A 301 19.31 -2.53 3.68
C GLU A 301 18.53 -1.30 3.18
N ALA A 302 17.46 -0.90 3.89
CA ALA A 302 16.72 0.32 3.58
C ALA A 302 17.61 1.56 3.65
N ALA A 303 18.46 1.67 4.67
CA ALA A 303 19.39 2.79 4.81
C ALA A 303 20.47 2.80 3.72
N ALA A 304 21.01 1.64 3.35
CA ALA A 304 22.00 1.50 2.28
C ALA A 304 21.41 1.88 0.92
N ASN A 305 20.20 1.41 0.60
CA ASN A 305 19.48 1.79 -0.61
C ASN A 305 19.18 3.30 -0.65
N ALA A 306 18.76 3.88 0.48
CA ALA A 306 18.58 5.32 0.61
C ALA A 306 19.89 6.09 0.40
N LEU A 307 21.01 5.63 0.96
CA LEU A 307 22.32 6.28 0.84
C LEU A 307 22.90 6.27 -0.58
N LYS A 308 22.53 5.29 -1.42
CA LYS A 308 22.90 5.31 -2.85
C LYS A 308 22.43 6.59 -3.53
N ARG A 309 21.29 7.15 -3.11
CA ARG A 309 20.80 8.45 -3.61
C ARG A 309 21.75 9.59 -3.26
N TYR A 310 22.46 9.52 -2.14
CA TYR A 310 23.48 10.51 -1.80
C TYR A 310 24.85 10.21 -2.44
N GLY A 311 24.91 9.33 -3.45
CA GLY A 311 26.15 8.87 -4.07
C GLY A 311 27.01 7.96 -3.18
N LEU A 312 26.45 7.46 -2.07
CA LEU A 312 27.17 6.61 -1.12
C LEU A 312 26.81 5.15 -1.36
N ASN A 313 27.78 4.37 -1.85
CA ASN A 313 27.60 2.94 -2.01
C ASN A 313 27.94 2.21 -0.70
N VAL A 314 26.91 1.82 0.05
CA VAL A 314 27.04 0.96 1.23
C VAL A 314 26.62 -0.45 0.82
N PRO A 315 27.48 -1.47 0.98
CA PRO A 315 27.10 -2.83 0.65
C PRO A 315 25.93 -3.27 1.54
N PRO A 316 24.92 -3.95 0.98
CA PRO A 316 23.84 -4.51 1.79
C PRO A 316 24.44 -5.52 2.76
N SER A 317 24.10 -5.40 4.03
CA SER A 317 24.43 -6.39 5.04
C SER A 317 23.35 -7.47 5.01
N GLY A 318 23.68 -8.63 4.46
CA GLY A 318 22.79 -9.78 4.32
C GLY A 318 23.43 -10.82 3.40
N GLY A 319 22.87 -12.03 3.37
CA GLY A 319 23.40 -13.13 2.57
C GLY A 319 23.17 -14.50 3.17
N ASP A 320 23.70 -15.52 2.51
CA ASP A 320 23.71 -16.89 2.98
C ASP A 320 25.02 -17.17 3.73
N TYR A 321 24.90 -17.71 4.94
CA TYR A 321 26.02 -17.96 5.83
C TYR A 321 26.02 -19.41 6.30
N GLY A 322 27.21 -20.02 6.37
CA GLY A 322 27.40 -21.24 7.16
C GLY A 322 27.29 -20.95 8.66
N ASP A 323 27.26 -21.98 9.50
CA ASP A 323 27.01 -21.81 10.94
C ASP A 323 28.05 -20.94 11.67
N LYS A 324 29.31 -21.00 11.26
CA LYS A 324 30.39 -20.21 11.87
C LYS A 324 30.30 -18.75 11.44
N GLU A 325 30.16 -18.50 10.14
CA GLU A 325 30.02 -17.17 9.57
C GLU A 325 28.74 -16.50 10.07
N PHE A 326 27.65 -17.27 10.23
CA PHE A 326 26.39 -16.80 10.79
C PHE A 326 26.61 -16.23 12.20
N ARG A 327 27.25 -17.01 13.10
CA ARG A 327 27.53 -16.57 14.48
C ARG A 327 28.38 -15.31 14.51
N GLN A 328 29.34 -15.19 13.59
CA GLN A 328 30.17 -14.00 13.46
C GLN A 328 29.37 -12.80 12.94
N ALA A 329 28.53 -12.99 11.91
CA ALA A 329 27.74 -11.95 11.29
C ALA A 329 26.69 -11.35 12.24
N VAL A 330 26.13 -12.16 13.14
CA VAL A 330 25.12 -11.72 14.11
C VAL A 330 25.71 -11.30 15.46
N ARG A 331 27.04 -11.31 15.62
CA ARG A 331 27.67 -10.91 16.89
C ARG A 331 27.33 -9.46 17.21
N GLY A 332 26.74 -9.23 18.39
CA GLY A 332 26.26 -7.90 18.81
C GLY A 332 24.97 -7.44 18.10
N CYS A 333 24.34 -8.32 17.32
CA CYS A 333 23.08 -8.06 16.66
C CYS A 333 21.91 -8.73 17.41
N ARG A 334 20.68 -8.28 17.15
CA ARG A 334 19.45 -8.77 17.77
C ARG A 334 18.60 -9.48 16.72
N ASP A 335 18.30 -10.76 16.97
CA ASP A 335 17.35 -11.52 16.17
C ASP A 335 15.94 -10.96 16.38
N VAL A 336 15.33 -10.49 15.30
CA VAL A 336 13.95 -9.97 15.28
C VAL A 336 13.05 -10.78 14.36
N THR A 337 13.46 -11.98 13.96
CA THR A 337 12.71 -12.88 13.07
C THR A 337 11.29 -13.13 13.57
N LYS A 338 11.12 -13.24 14.89
CA LYS A 338 9.83 -13.50 15.55
C LYS A 338 9.27 -12.27 16.27
N ASP A 339 9.84 -11.09 16.02
CA ASP A 339 9.34 -9.85 16.61
C ASP A 339 7.99 -9.50 15.98
N THR A 340 6.94 -9.98 16.63
CA THR A 340 5.54 -9.67 16.34
C THR A 340 4.99 -8.69 17.37
N ALA A 341 5.85 -8.01 18.14
CA ALA A 341 5.41 -7.10 19.18
C ALA A 341 4.61 -5.95 18.58
N GLY A 342 3.42 -5.74 19.13
CA GLY A 342 2.43 -4.79 18.62
C GLY A 342 1.67 -5.29 17.39
N MET A 343 2.10 -6.35 16.69
CA MET A 343 1.37 -6.86 15.54
C MET A 343 0.18 -7.73 15.95
N ARG A 344 -0.84 -7.72 15.10
CA ARG A 344 -1.95 -8.64 15.18
C ARG A 344 -1.51 -10.05 14.77
N LYS A 345 -1.70 -11.00 15.69
CA LYS A 345 -1.38 -12.41 15.44
C LYS A 345 -2.28 -12.99 14.35
N GLY A 346 -1.70 -13.81 13.48
CA GLY A 346 -2.44 -14.50 12.41
C GLY A 346 -2.80 -13.64 11.21
N VAL A 347 -2.38 -12.37 11.17
CA VAL A 347 -2.57 -11.49 10.01
C VAL A 347 -1.22 -11.29 9.34
N THR A 348 -1.16 -11.57 8.05
CA THR A 348 0.01 -11.33 7.20
C THR A 348 -0.46 -10.76 5.88
N SER A 349 0.32 -9.84 5.32
CA SER A 349 0.11 -9.38 3.94
C SER A 349 0.99 -10.19 3.00
N LYS A 350 0.43 -10.55 1.85
CA LYS A 350 1.19 -11.07 0.71
C LYS A 350 1.47 -9.98 -0.33
N VAL A 351 0.88 -8.80 -0.16
CA VAL A 351 1.11 -7.63 -1.01
C VAL A 351 2.50 -7.11 -0.68
N ARG A 352 3.34 -6.92 -1.69
CA ARG A 352 4.68 -6.35 -1.54
C ARG A 352 4.69 -4.97 -2.16
N PHE A 353 5.27 -4.00 -1.48
CA PHE A 353 5.54 -2.67 -2.04
C PHE A 353 7.04 -2.32 -2.07
N TYR A 354 7.88 -3.16 -1.48
CA TYR A 354 9.33 -3.05 -1.44
C TYR A 354 9.94 -4.45 -1.49
N ASP A 355 11.15 -4.51 -2.02
CA ASP A 355 11.85 -5.73 -2.35
C ASP A 355 12.58 -6.37 -1.15
N GLY A 356 12.82 -5.58 -0.09
CA GLY A 356 13.45 -6.07 1.14
C GLY A 356 12.47 -6.70 2.15
N TYR A 357 13.07 -7.28 3.20
CA TYR A 357 12.35 -8.10 4.19
C TYR A 357 11.78 -7.26 5.35
N TRP A 358 10.50 -6.90 5.32
CA TRP A 358 9.85 -6.05 6.34
C TRP A 358 8.41 -6.40 6.70
#